data_AF-A0A969KMW4-F1
#
_entry.id   AF-A0A969KMW4-F1
#
_cell.length_a   1.000
_cell.length_b   1.000
_cell.length_c   1.000
_cell.angle_alpha   90.00
_cell.angle_beta   90.00
_cell.angle_gamma   90.00
#
_symmetry.space_group_name_H-M   'P 1'
#
loop_
_entity.id
_entity.type
_entity.pdbx_description
1 polymer ?
#
loop_
_entity_poly.entity_id
_entity_poly.type
_entity_poly.pdbx_seq_one_letter_code
_entity_poly.pdbx_strand_id
1 'polypeptide(L)' 'MASVGERAEFESWHQALLAKQLSPQQLLVLQQMVDDGDAADLEQAAQLLDWQSEVVDSTEHLYGF' A
#
# COMPACT_ATOMS: atom_id res chain seq x y z
N MET A 1 -19.59 8.70 -15.60
CA MET A 1 -19.40 7.77 -14.47
C MET A 1 -17.91 7.79 -14.18
N ALA A 2 -17.53 8.24 -12.98
CA ALA A 2 -16.15 8.49 -12.62
C ALA A 2 -15.34 7.19 -12.77
N SER A 3 -14.38 7.20 -13.70
CA SER A 3 -13.34 6.18 -13.77
C SER A 3 -12.55 6.29 -12.47
N VAL A 4 -12.76 5.36 -11.54
CA VAL A 4 -11.88 5.18 -10.38
C VAL A 4 -10.54 4.64 -10.90
N GLY A 5 -9.81 5.51 -11.58
CA GLY A 5 -8.56 5.25 -12.27
C GLY A 5 -7.35 5.73 -11.49
N GLU A 6 -7.49 5.96 -10.19
CA GLU A 6 -6.35 6.19 -9.28
C GLU A 6 -5.91 4.83 -8.71
N ARG A 7 -5.69 3.85 -9.60
CA ARG A 7 -4.87 2.69 -9.24
C ARG A 7 -3.49 3.26 -9.04
N ALA A 8 -3.00 3.27 -7.81
CA ALA A 8 -1.61 3.49 -7.49
C ALA A 8 -0.74 2.72 -8.51
N GLU A 9 -0.14 3.42 -9.48
CA GLU A 9 0.73 2.82 -10.51
C GLU A 9 2.12 2.52 -9.92
N PHE A 10 2.17 2.05 -8.68
CA PHE A 10 3.42 1.70 -8.02
C PHE A 10 3.32 0.31 -7.43
N GLU A 11 4.35 -0.47 -7.72
CA GLU A 11 4.51 -1.86 -7.32
C GLU A 11 4.74 -1.98 -5.80
N SER A 12 5.20 -0.88 -5.16
CA SER A 12 5.46 -0.85 -3.72
C SER A 12 5.17 0.51 -3.08
N TRP A 13 4.38 0.51 -2.00
CA TRP A 13 4.04 1.72 -1.23
C TRP A 13 5.27 2.37 -0.62
N HIS A 14 6.22 1.55 -0.15
CA HIS A 14 7.46 2.02 0.44
C HIS A 14 8.35 2.72 -0.60
N GLN A 15 8.48 2.14 -1.81
CA GLN A 15 9.22 2.78 -2.88
C GLN A 15 8.57 4.07 -3.36
N ALA A 16 7.24 4.10 -3.48
CA ALA A 16 6.51 5.31 -3.86
C ALA A 16 6.62 6.44 -2.82
N LEU A 17 6.68 6.10 -1.53
CA LEU A 17 6.93 7.06 -0.45
C LEU A 17 8.33 7.70 -0.58
N LEU A 18 9.37 6.88 -0.78
CA LEU A 18 10.75 7.35 -0.94
C LEU A 18 10.93 8.17 -2.22
N ALA A 19 10.28 7.76 -3.31
CA ALA A 19 10.27 8.48 -4.58
C ALA A 19 9.40 9.75 -4.57
N LYS A 20 8.65 9.99 -3.47
CA LYS A 20 7.66 11.07 -3.35
C LYS A 20 6.62 11.08 -4.48
N GLN A 21 6.25 9.89 -4.95
CA GLN A 21 5.26 9.70 -6.00
C GLN A 21 3.85 9.45 -5.44
N LEU A 22 3.70 9.43 -4.11
CA LEU A 22 2.41 9.28 -3.46
C LEU A 22 1.55 10.53 -3.60
N SER A 23 0.29 10.31 -3.96
CA SER A 23 -0.73 11.36 -3.95
C SER A 23 -1.07 11.78 -2.52
N PRO A 24 -1.62 13.00 -2.32
CA PRO A 24 -2.02 13.47 -0.99
C PRO A 24 -3.00 12.54 -0.28
N GLN A 25 -3.93 11.91 -1.02
CA GLN A 25 -4.86 10.94 -0.44
C GLN A 25 -4.15 9.67 0.04
N GLN A 26 -3.10 9.22 -0.65
CA GLN A 26 -2.33 8.02 -0.28
C GLN A 26 -1.46 8.27 0.96
N LEU A 27 -0.86 9.47 1.05
CA LEU A 27 -0.18 9.91 2.27
C LEU A 27 -1.14 9.95 3.45
N LEU A 28 -2.40 10.35 3.22
CA LEU A 28 -3.42 10.38 4.26
C LEU A 28 -3.77 8.97 4.77
N VAL A 29 -3.79 7.96 3.89
CA VAL A 29 -3.94 6.55 4.29
C VAL A 29 -2.80 6.10 5.19
N LEU A 30 -1.54 6.38 4.80
CA LEU A 30 -0.38 6.05 5.64
C LEU A 30 -0.44 6.79 6.98
N GLN A 31 -0.81 8.07 6.97
CA GLN A 31 -0.92 8.87 8.17
C GLN A 31 -2.03 8.37 9.09
N GLN A 32 -3.14 7.90 8.52
CA GLN A 32 -4.24 7.32 9.28
C GLN A 32 -3.82 6.03 9.97
N MET A 33 -3.01 5.18 9.33
CA MET A 33 -2.47 3.97 9.96
C MET A 33 -1.53 4.28 11.13
N VAL A 34 -0.74 5.35 11.01
CA VAL A 34 0.10 5.82 12.11
C VAL A 34 -0.75 6.38 13.25
N ASP A 35 -1.80 7.14 12.93
CA ASP A 35 -2.73 7.71 13.90
C ASP A 35 -3.54 6.64 14.65
N ASP A 36 -3.95 5.57 13.96
CA ASP A 36 -4.64 4.41 14.55
C ASP A 36 -3.71 3.56 15.43
N GLY A 37 -2.39 3.73 15.28
CA GLY A 37 -1.37 2.98 15.99
C GLY A 37 -1.01 1.64 15.34
N ASP A 38 -1.51 1.37 14.14
CA ASP A 38 -1.14 0.22 13.30
C ASP A 38 0.34 0.28 12.87
N ALA A 39 0.90 1.48 12.75
CA ALA A 39 2.28 1.72 12.40
C ALA A 39 2.95 2.77 13.30
N ALA A 40 4.25 2.60 13.56
CA ALA A 40 5.02 3.59 14.32
C ALA A 40 5.25 4.89 13.52
N ASP A 41 5.42 4.77 12.20
CA ASP A 41 5.78 5.86 11.29
C ASP A 41 5.25 5.58 9.87
N LEU A 42 5.25 6.61 9.00
CA LEU A 42 4.77 6.50 7.63
C LEU A 42 5.52 5.42 6.81
N GLU A 43 6.81 5.22 7.07
CA GLU A 43 7.61 4.18 6.42
C GLU A 43 7.16 2.77 6.82
N GLN A 44 6.85 2.56 8.10
CA GLN A 44 6.30 1.29 8.60
C GLN A 44 4.90 1.02 8.05
N ALA A 45 4.05 2.06 8.00
CA ALA A 45 2.72 1.96 7.39
C ALA A 45 2.82 1.53 5.91
N ALA A 46 3.78 2.10 5.17
CA ALA A 46 3.99 1.77 3.77
C ALA A 46 4.48 0.33 3.58
N GLN A 47 5.40 -0.15 4.43
CA GLN A 47 5.83 -1.56 4.41
C GLN A 47 4.71 -2.53 4.76
N LEU A 48 3.85 -2.19 5.73
CA LEU A 48 2.70 -3.03 6.10
C LEU A 48 1.70 -3.17 4.95
N LEU A 49 1.41 -2.08 4.24
CA LEU A 49 0.53 -2.12 3.05
C LEU A 49 1.16 -2.93 1.92
N ASP A 50 2.47 -2.84 1.75
CA ASP A 50 3.24 -3.64 0.79
C ASP A 50 3.08 -5.15 1.05
N TRP A 51 3.27 -5.54 2.32
CA TRP A 51 3.12 -6.91 2.77
C TRP A 51 1.69 -7.42 2.63
N GLN A 52 0.68 -6.60 2.94
CA GLN A 52 -0.72 -7.01 2.73
C GLN A 52 -1.05 -7.21 1.24
N SER A 53 -0.45 -6.41 0.36
CA SER A 53 -0.61 -6.58 -1.09
C SER A 53 0.01 -7.89 -1.58
N GLU A 54 1.20 -8.25 -1.08
CA GLU A 54 1.89 -9.51 -1.43
C GLU A 54 1.16 -10.75 -0.88
N VAL A 55 0.59 -10.68 0.33
CA VAL A 55 -0.16 -11.79 0.95
C VAL A 55 -1.47 -12.09 0.21
N VAL A 56 -2.11 -11.10 -0.41
CA VAL A 56 -3.33 -11.32 -1.22
C VAL A 56 -3.02 -12.09 -2.51
N ASP A 57 -1.84 -11.91 -3.10
CA ASP A 57 -1.42 -12.60 -4.34
C ASP A 57 -1.06 -14.09 -4.12
N SER A 58 -0.86 -14.50 -2.87
CA SER A 58 -0.50 -15.89 -2.52
C SER A 58 -1.65 -16.90 -2.68
N THR A 59 -2.83 -16.51 -3.14
CA THR A 59 -3.96 -17.44 -3.39
C THR A 59 -3.86 -18.18 -4.73
N GLU A 60 -2.97 -17.79 -5.66
CA GLU A 60 -2.85 -18.46 -6.97
C GLU A 60 -1.85 -19.63 -7.04
N HIS A 61 -1.19 -20.01 -5.95
CA HIS A 61 -0.19 -21.09 -5.96
C HIS A 61 -0.57 -22.36 -5.18
N LEU A 62 -1.81 -22.50 -4.71
CA LEU A 62 -2.24 -23.66 -3.89
C LEU A 62 -2.91 -24.80 -4.67
N TYR A 63 -3.19 -24.66 -5.98
CA TYR A 63 -3.72 -25.76 -6.80
C TYR A 63 -2.79 -26.11 -7.95
N GLY A 64 -1.58 -26.56 -7.61
CA GLY A 64 -0.81 -27.46 -8.45
C GLY A 64 -1.30 -28.90 -8.21
N PHE A 65 -2.20 -29.40 -9.05
CA PHE A 65 -2.49 -30.82 -9.19
C PHE A 65 -2.91 -31.17 -10.62
#